data_AF-A0A2T2VG90-F1
#
_entry.id   AF-A0A2T2VG90-F1
#
_cell.length_a   1.000
_cell.length_b   1.000
_cell.length_c   1.000
_cell.angle_alpha   90.00
_cell.angle_beta   90.00
_cell.angle_gamma   90.00
#
_symmetry.space_group_name_H-M   'P 1'
#
loop_
_entity.id
_entity.type
_entity.pdbx_description
1 polymer ?
#
loop_
_entity_poly.entity_id
_entity_poly.type
_entity_poly.pdbx_seq_one_letter_code
_entity_poly.pdbx_strand_id
1 'polypeptide(L)'
;QGIYSKIGWSDVDFFLLDNRYHRSHNYKDPYLPNGDPNPEKRQLGKKQLQWLKDRLLASRATFKVIVIGGQVLNPLSGYETLQDYPYEVNQLLGFIEKKRVEGVMFLTGDRHFTELIKIEKDDHYPLYDFTCSPLTSAAPSSLGKEEDNPYRVDGPKVKKQNFARIGVSGEDDARKLKIEVFDKEGAKIWEHQIKEEKLKF
;
A
#
# COMPACT_ATOMS: atom_id res chain seq x y z
N GLN A 1 -14.64 16.08 8.43
CA GLN A 1 -14.15 15.39 7.22
C GLN A 1 -12.83 14.72 7.56
N GLY A 2 -12.51 13.55 7.00
CA GLY A 2 -11.19 12.91 7.22
C GLY A 2 -10.04 13.77 6.68
N ILE A 3 -8.81 13.46 7.10
CA ILE A 3 -7.61 14.20 6.71
C ILE A 3 -6.88 13.45 5.58
N TYR A 4 -7.16 13.83 4.34
CA TYR A 4 -6.50 13.29 3.17
C TYR A 4 -6.02 14.41 2.25
N SER A 5 -4.87 14.21 1.63
CA SER A 5 -4.24 15.23 0.79
C SER A 5 -3.31 14.61 -0.25
N LYS A 6 -2.90 15.41 -1.23
CA LYS A 6 -1.94 15.02 -2.26
C LYS A 6 -0.72 15.93 -2.16
N ILE A 7 0.47 15.36 -2.18
CA ILE A 7 1.73 16.10 -2.27
C ILE A 7 2.49 15.56 -3.48
N GLY A 8 2.96 16.45 -4.35
CA GLY A 8 3.84 16.09 -5.46
C GLY A 8 5.27 16.53 -5.17
N TRP A 9 6.24 15.70 -5.52
CA TRP A 9 7.67 16.02 -5.43
C TRP A 9 8.42 15.36 -6.59
N SER A 10 8.90 16.16 -7.55
CA SER A 10 9.50 15.68 -8.79
C SER A 10 8.56 14.68 -9.49
N ASP A 11 9.00 13.44 -9.72
CA ASP A 11 8.24 12.43 -10.48
C ASP A 11 7.37 11.53 -9.60
N VAL A 12 7.10 11.97 -8.37
CA VAL A 12 6.31 11.22 -7.40
C VAL A 12 5.14 12.04 -6.91
N ASP A 13 3.95 11.45 -6.97
CA ASP A 13 2.77 11.92 -6.26
C ASP A 13 2.47 11.00 -5.08
N PHE A 14 2.37 11.57 -3.88
CA PHE A 14 1.92 10.91 -2.67
C PHE A 14 0.45 11.23 -2.41
N PHE A 15 -0.37 10.21 -2.25
CA PHE A 15 -1.79 10.31 -1.91
C PHE A 15 -1.96 9.87 -0.46
N LEU A 16 -1.99 10.83 0.45
CA LEU A 16 -2.10 10.61 1.89
C LEU A 16 -3.57 10.37 2.24
N LEU A 17 -3.88 9.18 2.78
CA LEU A 17 -5.24 8.76 3.11
C LEU A 17 -5.48 8.68 4.62
N ASP A 18 -6.73 8.89 5.00
CA ASP A 18 -7.25 8.68 6.34
C ASP A 18 -8.14 7.43 6.34
N ASN A 19 -7.61 6.33 6.87
CA ASN A 19 -8.32 5.05 7.00
C ASN A 19 -9.00 4.87 8.36
N ARG A 20 -9.16 5.94 9.15
CA ARG A 20 -9.76 5.90 10.49
C ARG A 20 -11.06 6.69 10.56
N TYR A 21 -11.12 7.89 10.00
CA TYR A 21 -12.24 8.82 10.20
C TYR A 21 -13.59 8.31 9.68
N HIS A 22 -13.61 7.66 8.51
CA HIS A 22 -14.83 7.14 7.87
C HIS A 22 -15.01 5.63 8.07
N ARG A 23 -14.20 5.02 8.94
CA ARG A 23 -14.14 3.58 9.11
C ARG A 23 -15.39 3.06 9.80
N SER A 24 -15.99 2.04 9.20
CA SER A 24 -17.09 1.26 9.76
C SER A 24 -16.59 0.38 10.90
N HIS A 25 -17.49 -0.03 11.78
CA HIS A 25 -17.14 -0.93 12.86
C HIS A 25 -16.60 -2.28 12.32
N ASN A 26 -15.55 -2.82 12.96
CA ASN A 26 -14.92 -4.10 12.60
C ASN A 26 -15.90 -5.28 12.51
N TYR A 27 -16.90 -5.34 13.41
CA TYR A 27 -17.91 -6.40 13.47
C TYR A 27 -18.99 -6.30 12.38
N LYS A 28 -18.98 -5.26 11.54
CA LYS A 28 -19.86 -5.24 10.38
C LYS A 28 -19.41 -6.30 9.38
N ASP A 29 -20.34 -7.08 8.86
CA ASP A 29 -20.03 -8.13 7.90
C ASP A 29 -19.42 -7.55 6.62
N PRO A 30 -18.26 -8.09 6.15
CA PRO A 30 -17.62 -7.63 4.92
C PRO A 30 -18.37 -8.07 3.66
N TYR A 31 -19.25 -9.07 3.76
CA TYR A 31 -20.04 -9.60 2.67
C TYR A 31 -21.52 -9.63 3.04
N LEU A 32 -22.38 -9.49 2.05
CA LEU A 32 -23.82 -9.70 2.15
C LEU A 32 -24.16 -11.20 2.17
N PRO A 33 -25.39 -11.62 2.55
CA PRO A 33 -25.77 -13.03 2.56
C PRO A 33 -25.64 -13.75 1.20
N ASN A 34 -25.65 -13.00 0.09
CA ASN A 34 -25.45 -13.54 -1.26
C ASN A 34 -23.97 -13.67 -1.66
N GLY A 35 -23.03 -13.34 -0.77
CA GLY A 35 -21.58 -13.39 -1.01
C GLY A 35 -20.98 -12.12 -1.61
N ASP A 36 -21.78 -11.12 -1.97
CA ASP A 36 -21.27 -9.88 -2.56
C ASP A 36 -20.57 -8.99 -1.51
N PRO A 37 -19.51 -8.24 -1.88
CA PRO A 37 -18.90 -7.27 -0.98
C PRO A 37 -19.91 -6.25 -0.44
N ASN A 38 -19.94 -6.07 0.88
CA ASN A 38 -20.94 -5.23 1.54
C ASN A 38 -20.68 -3.73 1.28
N PRO A 39 -21.57 -3.02 0.56
CA PRO A 39 -21.40 -1.59 0.27
C PRO A 39 -21.54 -0.69 1.51
N GLU A 40 -21.99 -1.21 2.65
CA GLU A 40 -22.13 -0.45 3.89
C GLU A 40 -20.95 -0.64 4.84
N LYS A 41 -19.99 -1.52 4.51
CA LYS A 41 -18.71 -1.65 5.23
C LYS A 41 -17.62 -0.87 4.51
N ARG A 42 -17.20 0.25 5.10
CA ARG A 42 -16.30 1.26 4.51
C ARG A 42 -15.11 1.53 5.40
N GLN A 43 -13.94 1.79 4.82
CA GLN A 43 -12.77 2.29 5.53
C GLN A 43 -12.48 3.76 5.19
N LEU A 44 -12.44 4.08 3.90
CA LEU A 44 -12.16 5.41 3.37
C LEU A 44 -13.43 6.26 3.25
N GLY A 45 -14.55 5.61 2.92
CA GLY A 45 -15.82 6.26 2.64
C GLY A 45 -15.90 6.82 1.22
N LYS A 46 -17.13 7.03 0.73
CA LYS A 46 -17.44 7.37 -0.67
C LYS A 46 -16.70 8.60 -1.17
N LYS A 47 -16.65 9.69 -0.38
CA LYS A 47 -16.04 10.96 -0.79
C LYS A 47 -14.53 10.85 -0.96
N GLN A 48 -13.83 10.24 -0.01
CA GLN A 48 -12.37 10.08 -0.06
C GLN A 48 -11.96 9.09 -1.14
N LEU A 49 -12.67 7.97 -1.29
CA LEU A 49 -12.39 7.00 -2.36
C LEU A 49 -12.59 7.62 -3.75
N GLN A 50 -13.65 8.41 -3.94
CA GLN A 50 -13.84 9.12 -5.21
C GLN A 50 -12.75 10.14 -5.46
N TRP A 51 -12.41 10.95 -4.44
CA TRP A 51 -11.29 11.89 -4.52
C TRP A 51 -9.99 11.20 -4.93
N LEU A 52 -9.66 10.04 -4.34
CA LEU A 52 -8.45 9.29 -4.68
C LEU A 52 -8.46 8.87 -6.16
N LYS A 53 -9.57 8.31 -6.64
CA LYS A 53 -9.73 7.91 -8.06
C LYS A 53 -9.52 9.09 -9.01
N ASP A 54 -10.14 10.22 -8.70
CA ASP A 54 -10.03 11.43 -9.53
C ASP A 54 -8.59 11.95 -9.56
N ARG A 55 -7.90 11.95 -8.41
CA ARG A 55 -6.52 12.42 -8.31
C ARG A 55 -5.51 11.46 -8.94
N LEU A 56 -5.74 10.15 -8.87
CA LEU A 56 -4.94 9.15 -9.57
C LEU A 56 -5.04 9.33 -11.09
N LEU A 57 -6.25 9.52 -11.62
CA LEU A 57 -6.49 9.71 -13.05
C LEU A 57 -5.89 11.02 -13.59
N ALA A 58 -5.92 12.08 -12.77
CA ALA A 58 -5.35 13.38 -13.12
C ALA A 58 -3.82 13.43 -12.99
N SER A 59 -3.22 12.54 -12.21
CA SER A 59 -1.76 12.54 -11.97
C SER A 59 -0.99 12.19 -13.25
N ARG A 60 0.14 12.87 -13.42
CA ARG A 60 1.14 12.64 -14.48
C ARG A 60 2.49 12.20 -13.92
N ALA A 61 2.59 12.01 -12.60
CA ALA A 61 3.81 11.54 -11.96
C ALA A 61 4.12 10.10 -12.38
N THR A 62 5.40 9.80 -12.57
CA THR A 62 5.90 8.45 -12.88
C THR A 62 5.51 7.46 -11.78
N PHE A 63 5.68 7.84 -10.51
CA PHE A 63 5.28 7.03 -9.36
C PHE A 63 4.10 7.68 -8.63
N LYS A 64 3.09 6.87 -8.31
CA LYS A 64 1.87 7.25 -7.60
C LYS A 64 1.79 6.43 -6.33
N VAL A 65 2.27 6.99 -5.22
CA VAL A 65 2.36 6.28 -3.93
C VAL A 65 1.12 6.57 -3.09
N ILE A 66 0.28 5.56 -2.90
CA ILE A 66 -0.88 5.64 -2.01
C ILE A 66 -0.40 5.33 -0.59
N VAL A 67 -0.52 6.30 0.30
CA VAL A 67 -0.05 6.19 1.69
C VAL A 67 -1.25 6.01 2.62
N ILE A 68 -1.28 4.90 3.35
CA ILE A 68 -2.42 4.51 4.19
C ILE A 68 -1.95 3.71 5.41
N GLY A 69 -2.57 3.90 6.56
CA GLY A 69 -2.07 3.33 7.83
C GLY A 69 -1.97 1.80 7.83
N GLY A 70 -3.01 1.09 7.37
CA GLY A 70 -3.03 -0.38 7.32
C GLY A 70 -2.63 -0.93 5.96
N GLN A 71 -2.16 -2.18 5.92
CA GLN A 71 -1.84 -2.89 4.68
C GLN A 71 -3.04 -2.92 3.71
N VAL A 72 -2.76 -2.92 2.42
CA VAL A 72 -3.76 -2.93 1.35
C VAL A 72 -3.84 -4.28 0.65
N LEU A 73 -2.69 -4.86 0.29
CA LEU A 73 -2.65 -6.04 -0.58
C LEU A 73 -2.52 -7.37 0.16
N ASN A 74 -2.06 -7.36 1.42
CA ASN A 74 -1.73 -8.59 2.15
C ASN A 74 -2.98 -9.45 2.44
N PRO A 75 -3.13 -10.64 1.82
CA PRO A 75 -4.31 -11.48 2.03
C PRO A 75 -4.17 -12.40 3.26
N LEU A 76 -2.97 -12.46 3.86
CA LEU A 76 -2.66 -13.36 4.97
C LEU A 76 -2.79 -12.71 6.34
N SER A 77 -3.02 -11.40 6.38
CA SER A 77 -3.07 -10.67 7.64
C SER A 77 -4.22 -11.16 8.51
N GLY A 78 -3.90 -11.51 9.76
CA GLY A 78 -4.91 -11.80 10.79
C GLY A 78 -5.42 -10.56 11.52
N TYR A 79 -5.00 -9.38 11.08
CA TYR A 79 -5.31 -8.08 11.68
C TYR A 79 -5.99 -7.18 10.65
N GLU A 80 -6.40 -5.99 11.08
CA GLU A 80 -7.10 -5.08 10.18
C GLU A 80 -6.25 -4.65 8.99
N THR A 81 -6.81 -4.83 7.80
CA THR A 81 -6.26 -4.35 6.53
C THR A 81 -7.38 -3.77 5.65
N LEU A 82 -7.05 -3.17 4.51
CA LEU A 82 -8.07 -2.76 3.54
C LEU A 82 -8.77 -3.98 2.88
N GLN A 83 -8.19 -5.18 2.96
CA GLN A 83 -8.83 -6.43 2.50
C GLN A 83 -10.10 -6.76 3.31
N ASP A 84 -10.23 -6.29 4.56
CA ASP A 84 -11.44 -6.43 5.38
C ASP A 84 -12.62 -5.58 4.88
N TYR A 85 -12.37 -4.72 3.89
CA TYR A 85 -13.32 -3.79 3.28
C TYR A 85 -13.40 -4.07 1.76
N PRO A 86 -13.83 -5.29 1.36
CA PRO A 86 -13.71 -5.78 0.00
C PRO A 86 -14.41 -4.89 -1.03
N TYR A 87 -15.49 -4.22 -0.64
CA TYR A 87 -16.21 -3.31 -1.52
C TYR A 87 -15.34 -2.12 -1.96
N GLU A 88 -14.54 -1.55 -1.06
CA GLU A 88 -13.69 -0.40 -1.39
C GLU A 88 -12.37 -0.82 -2.06
N VAL A 89 -11.75 -1.92 -1.62
CA VAL A 89 -10.52 -2.42 -2.25
C VAL A 89 -10.77 -2.85 -3.70
N ASN A 90 -11.87 -3.57 -3.97
CA ASN A 90 -12.24 -3.99 -5.32
C ASN A 90 -12.52 -2.78 -6.21
N GLN A 91 -13.13 -1.74 -5.65
CA GLN A 91 -13.38 -0.49 -6.35
C GLN A 91 -12.11 0.30 -6.69
N LEU A 92 -11.09 0.27 -5.83
CA LEU A 92 -9.82 0.94 -6.07
C LEU A 92 -8.99 0.16 -7.09
N LEU A 93 -8.76 -1.13 -6.84
CA LEU A 93 -7.96 -1.99 -7.72
C LEU A 93 -8.60 -2.12 -9.10
N GLY A 94 -9.91 -2.34 -9.17
CA GLY A 94 -10.63 -2.40 -10.45
C GLY A 94 -10.64 -1.05 -11.19
N PHE A 95 -10.54 0.09 -10.47
CA PHE A 95 -10.39 1.39 -11.12
C PHE A 95 -9.00 1.57 -11.74
N ILE A 96 -7.94 1.22 -11.00
CA ILE A 96 -6.55 1.28 -11.48
C ILE A 96 -6.41 0.46 -12.76
N GLU A 97 -6.94 -0.77 -12.76
CA GLU A 97 -6.95 -1.67 -13.90
C GLU A 97 -7.79 -1.11 -15.08
N LYS A 98 -9.07 -0.79 -14.84
CA LYS A 98 -9.99 -0.33 -15.89
C LYS A 98 -9.54 0.98 -16.55
N LYS A 99 -8.89 1.87 -15.79
CA LYS A 99 -8.40 3.16 -16.29
C LYS A 99 -6.93 3.11 -16.70
N ARG A 100 -6.29 1.94 -16.63
CA ARG A 100 -4.88 1.74 -16.98
C ARG A 100 -3.99 2.76 -16.26
N VAL A 101 -4.20 2.96 -14.96
CA VAL A 101 -3.41 3.90 -14.15
C VAL A 101 -2.07 3.29 -13.81
N GLU A 102 -1.01 3.79 -14.44
CA GLU A 102 0.36 3.34 -14.27
C GLU A 102 1.04 3.93 -13.02
N GLY A 103 2.09 3.27 -12.56
CA GLY A 103 2.98 3.77 -11.52
C GLY A 103 2.45 3.64 -10.10
N VAL A 104 1.35 2.92 -9.86
CA VAL A 104 0.72 2.85 -8.53
C VAL A 104 1.46 1.85 -7.63
N MET A 105 1.75 2.28 -6.41
CA MET A 105 2.22 1.41 -5.32
C MET A 105 1.65 1.89 -3.97
N PHE A 106 1.69 1.02 -2.96
CA PHE A 106 1.20 1.32 -1.62
C PHE A 106 2.36 1.46 -0.63
N LEU A 107 2.25 2.43 0.27
CA LEU A 107 3.10 2.62 1.43
C LEU A 107 2.23 2.51 2.69
N THR A 108 2.52 1.53 3.54
CA THR A 108 1.67 1.17 4.67
C THR A 108 2.45 1.00 5.97
N GLY A 109 1.76 0.88 7.10
CA GLY A 109 2.34 0.72 8.44
C GLY A 109 1.50 -0.22 9.31
N ASP A 110 1.31 0.13 10.58
CA ASP A 110 0.44 -0.54 11.58
C ASP A 110 0.86 -1.96 12.00
N ARG A 111 1.53 -2.72 11.13
CA ARG A 111 1.82 -4.15 11.34
C ARG A 111 2.92 -4.47 12.36
N HIS A 112 3.73 -3.49 12.78
CA HIS A 112 4.86 -3.67 13.69
C HIS A 112 5.97 -4.62 13.15
N PHE A 113 6.06 -4.75 11.82
CA PHE A 113 7.20 -5.30 11.10
C PHE A 113 7.27 -4.66 9.72
N THR A 114 8.41 -4.80 9.04
CA THR A 114 8.64 -4.24 7.71
C THR A 114 8.83 -5.35 6.69
N GLU A 115 8.13 -5.20 5.57
CA GLU A 115 8.22 -6.09 4.40
C GLU A 115 7.81 -5.33 3.13
N LEU A 116 8.25 -5.84 1.99
CA LEU A 116 7.67 -5.51 0.70
C LEU A 116 6.99 -6.77 0.17
N ILE A 117 5.70 -6.65 -0.15
CA ILE A 117 4.99 -7.69 -0.88
C ILE A 117 4.64 -7.20 -2.28
N LYS A 118 4.50 -8.14 -3.21
CA LYS A 118 3.96 -7.87 -4.54
C LYS A 118 2.87 -8.88 -4.90
N ILE A 119 1.81 -8.41 -5.51
CA ILE A 119 0.75 -9.24 -6.07
C ILE A 119 0.84 -9.15 -7.59
N GLU A 120 1.12 -10.29 -8.22
CA GLU A 120 1.06 -10.45 -9.67
C GLU A 120 -0.40 -10.69 -10.08
N LYS A 121 -0.82 -10.13 -11.22
CA LYS A 121 -2.15 -10.35 -11.78
C LYS A 121 -2.05 -10.35 -13.31
N ASP A 122 -2.76 -11.26 -13.97
CA ASP A 122 -2.79 -11.32 -15.42
C ASP A 122 -3.27 -9.98 -16.02
N ASP A 123 -2.66 -9.56 -17.13
CA ASP A 123 -2.93 -8.29 -17.84
C ASP A 123 -2.80 -7.02 -16.98
N HIS A 124 -2.05 -7.09 -15.87
CA HIS A 124 -1.73 -5.98 -15.00
C HIS A 124 -0.26 -6.04 -14.55
N TYR A 125 0.37 -4.90 -14.32
CA TYR A 125 1.69 -4.86 -13.69
C TYR A 125 1.63 -5.31 -12.22
N PRO A 126 2.72 -5.83 -11.62
CA PRO A 126 2.73 -6.20 -10.21
C PRO A 126 2.40 -5.00 -9.32
N LEU A 127 1.42 -5.16 -8.44
CA LEU A 127 1.12 -4.16 -7.42
C LEU A 127 1.98 -4.40 -6.19
N TYR A 128 2.73 -3.38 -5.79
CA TYR A 128 3.61 -3.41 -4.62
C TYR A 128 2.94 -2.77 -3.40
N ASP A 129 3.08 -3.40 -2.24
CA ASP A 129 2.69 -2.86 -0.94
C ASP A 129 3.90 -2.93 0.00
N PHE A 130 4.48 -1.76 0.27
CA PHE A 130 5.62 -1.60 1.16
C PHE A 130 5.13 -1.22 2.55
N THR A 131 5.22 -2.16 3.49
CA THR A 131 4.92 -1.92 4.90
C THR A 131 6.19 -1.46 5.61
N CYS A 132 6.21 -0.25 6.16
CA CYS A 132 7.31 0.28 6.97
C CYS A 132 6.86 0.49 8.42
N SER A 133 7.22 -0.44 9.30
CA SER A 133 6.90 -0.44 10.73
C SER A 133 7.85 -1.38 11.50
N PRO A 134 8.07 -1.20 12.82
CA PRO A 134 7.73 -0.06 13.66
C PRO A 134 8.90 0.92 13.82
N LEU A 135 8.62 2.21 14.03
CA LEU A 135 9.65 3.17 14.46
C LEU A 135 9.95 3.05 15.95
N THR A 136 8.90 2.91 16.78
CA THR A 136 9.00 2.90 18.25
C THR A 136 8.33 1.69 18.91
N SER A 137 7.23 1.18 18.36
CA SER A 137 6.53 0.00 18.89
C SER A 137 7.41 -1.26 18.93
N ALA A 138 7.08 -2.19 19.82
CA ALA A 138 7.71 -3.51 19.83
C ALA A 138 7.25 -4.35 18.63
N ALA A 139 8.16 -5.13 18.08
CA ALA A 139 7.81 -6.14 17.09
C ALA A 139 6.98 -7.26 17.73
N PRO A 140 6.02 -7.85 17.00
CA PRO A 140 5.20 -8.93 17.51
C PRO A 140 6.03 -10.20 17.68
N SER A 141 5.72 -10.98 18.72
CA SER A 141 6.39 -12.26 19.00
C SER A 141 6.14 -13.29 17.87
N SER A 142 4.96 -13.28 17.27
CA SER A 142 4.58 -14.13 16.14
C SER A 142 3.80 -13.32 15.09
N LEU A 143 4.01 -13.67 13.82
CA LEU A 143 3.27 -13.14 12.69
C LEU A 143 2.24 -14.13 12.14
N GLY A 144 2.10 -15.30 12.77
CA GLY A 144 1.20 -16.35 12.30
C GLY A 144 1.46 -16.69 10.82
N LYS A 145 0.41 -16.63 10.00
CA LYS A 145 0.49 -16.92 8.55
C LYS A 145 1.37 -15.93 7.78
N GLU A 146 1.56 -14.71 8.29
CA GLU A 146 2.40 -13.71 7.64
C GLU A 146 3.91 -14.01 7.84
N GLU A 147 4.30 -14.94 8.70
CA GLU A 147 5.71 -15.29 8.89
C GLU A 147 6.33 -15.76 7.57
N ASP A 148 5.61 -16.60 6.81
CA ASP A 148 6.01 -17.20 5.54
C ASP A 148 5.14 -16.68 4.36
N ASN A 149 4.92 -15.37 4.30
CA ASN A 149 4.13 -14.75 3.25
C ASN A 149 4.72 -15.03 1.84
N PRO A 150 4.05 -15.80 0.97
CA PRO A 150 4.57 -16.19 -0.35
C PRO A 150 4.60 -15.02 -1.35
N TYR A 151 3.93 -13.92 -1.04
CA TYR A 151 3.92 -12.70 -1.85
C TYR A 151 5.09 -11.76 -1.52
N ARG A 152 5.91 -12.10 -0.52
CA ARG A 152 7.05 -11.28 -0.10
C ARG A 152 8.10 -11.25 -1.20
N VAL A 153 8.54 -10.04 -1.52
CA VAL A 153 9.72 -9.83 -2.38
C VAL A 153 10.97 -10.24 -1.60
N ASP A 154 11.88 -10.98 -2.24
CA ASP A 154 13.11 -11.47 -1.63
C ASP A 154 13.80 -10.41 -0.76
N GLY A 155 13.96 -10.74 0.52
CA GLY A 155 14.45 -9.80 1.52
C GLY A 155 14.11 -10.20 2.95
N PRO A 156 14.75 -9.57 3.93
CA PRO A 156 14.47 -9.82 5.32
C PRO A 156 13.13 -9.21 5.70
N LYS A 157 12.32 -10.02 6.36
CA LYS A 157 11.24 -9.55 7.21
C LYS A 157 11.85 -8.87 8.44
N VAL A 158 11.75 -7.55 8.53
CA VAL A 158 12.40 -6.81 9.61
C VAL A 158 11.46 -6.72 10.82
N LYS A 159 11.74 -7.53 11.85
CA LYS A 159 11.03 -7.57 13.15
C LYS A 159 11.79 -6.79 14.24
N LYS A 160 12.29 -5.60 13.90
CA LYS A 160 12.94 -4.67 14.83
C LYS A 160 12.60 -3.24 14.46
N GLN A 161 12.82 -2.31 15.39
CA GLN A 161 12.62 -0.88 15.14
C GLN A 161 13.46 -0.42 13.94
N ASN A 162 12.82 0.25 13.00
CA ASN A 162 13.42 0.64 11.72
C ASN A 162 12.72 1.88 11.14
N PHE A 163 13.34 2.45 10.12
CA PHE A 163 12.73 3.44 9.24
C PHE A 163 13.18 3.20 7.81
N ALA A 164 12.46 3.79 6.86
CA ALA A 164 12.79 3.67 5.45
C ALA A 164 13.04 5.02 4.78
N ARG A 165 13.86 5.00 3.74
CA ARG A 165 14.03 6.09 2.79
C ARG A 165 13.56 5.62 1.42
N ILE A 166 12.76 6.45 0.76
CA ILE A 166 12.39 6.27 -0.64
C ILE A 166 13.09 7.36 -1.44
N GLY A 167 13.87 6.97 -2.45
CA GLY A 167 14.53 7.87 -3.39
C GLY A 167 14.12 7.58 -4.82
N VAL A 168 14.02 8.62 -5.65
CA VAL A 168 13.78 8.46 -7.09
C VAL A 168 14.94 9.06 -7.88
N SER A 169 15.44 8.31 -8.85
CA SER A 169 16.59 8.67 -9.69
C SER A 169 16.48 8.04 -11.08
N GLY A 170 17.41 8.36 -11.98
CA GLY A 170 17.45 7.86 -13.36
C GLY A 170 17.16 8.95 -14.39
N GLU A 171 17.30 8.61 -15.66
CA GLU A 171 16.90 9.49 -16.77
C GLU A 171 15.38 9.48 -16.95
N ASP A 172 14.87 10.41 -17.74
CA ASP A 172 13.48 10.40 -18.19
C ASP A 172 13.18 9.07 -18.92
N ASP A 173 11.98 8.53 -18.72
CA ASP A 173 11.55 7.20 -19.20
C ASP A 173 12.39 6.00 -18.71
N ALA A 174 13.30 6.22 -17.75
CA ALA A 174 14.13 5.20 -17.13
C ALA A 174 14.25 5.39 -15.62
N ARG A 175 13.22 5.99 -14.98
CA ARG A 175 13.21 6.29 -13.56
C ARG A 175 13.15 5.02 -12.71
N LYS A 176 13.76 5.13 -11.53
CA LYS A 176 13.91 4.05 -10.56
C LYS A 176 13.51 4.58 -9.19
N LEU A 177 12.60 3.88 -8.53
CA LEU A 177 12.25 4.09 -7.14
C LEU A 177 13.07 3.12 -6.29
N LYS A 178 13.91 3.65 -5.42
CA LYS A 178 14.73 2.88 -4.48
C LYS A 178 14.14 2.97 -3.08
N ILE A 179 13.89 1.81 -2.48
CA ILE A 179 13.49 1.65 -1.08
C ILE A 179 14.72 1.19 -0.30
N GLU A 180 15.03 1.87 0.79
CA GLU A 180 16.12 1.51 1.69
C GLU A 180 15.58 1.47 3.11
N VAL A 181 15.86 0.39 3.86
CA VAL A 181 15.41 0.21 5.24
C VAL A 181 16.62 0.23 6.16
N PHE A 182 16.53 1.00 7.24
CA PHE A 182 17.58 1.23 8.22
C PHE A 182 17.11 0.84 9.62
N ASP A 183 18.00 0.33 10.47
CA ASP A 183 17.69 0.17 11.90
C ASP A 183 17.78 1.50 12.66
N LYS A 184 17.48 1.44 13.97
CA LYS A 184 17.51 2.61 14.86
C LYS A 184 18.90 3.22 15.02
N GLU A 185 19.97 2.49 14.71
CA GLU A 185 21.34 2.98 14.66
C GLU A 185 21.70 3.65 13.32
N GLY A 186 20.81 3.58 12.33
CA GLY A 186 21.03 4.13 10.98
C GLY A 186 21.79 3.19 10.05
N ALA A 187 22.00 1.93 10.42
CA ALA A 187 22.61 0.94 9.55
C ALA A 187 21.58 0.39 8.55
N LYS A 188 21.94 0.35 7.26
CA LYS A 188 21.08 -0.18 6.20
C LYS A 188 20.94 -1.70 6.34
N ILE A 189 19.71 -2.17 6.50
CA ILE A 189 19.36 -3.59 6.66
C ILE A 189 19.02 -4.21 5.31
N TRP A 190 18.33 -3.46 4.46
CA TRP A 190 17.78 -3.97 3.21
C TRP A 190 17.55 -2.83 2.22
N GLU A 191 17.57 -3.18 0.95
CA GLU A 191 17.16 -2.28 -0.12
C GLU A 191 16.49 -3.05 -1.26
N HIS A 192 15.62 -2.35 -1.99
CA HIS A 192 14.99 -2.85 -3.19
C HIS A 192 14.79 -1.72 -4.18
N GLN A 193 14.72 -2.04 -5.47
CA GLN A 193 14.53 -1.06 -6.52
C GLN A 193 13.41 -1.50 -7.46
N ILE A 194 12.46 -0.59 -7.68
CA ILE A 194 11.37 -0.74 -8.64
C ILE A 194 11.65 0.20 -9.80
N LYS A 195 11.78 -0.33 -11.01
CA LYS A 195 11.92 0.47 -12.23
C LYS A 195 10.55 0.88 -12.74
N GLU A 196 10.43 2.07 -13.33
CA GLU A 196 9.14 2.54 -13.88
C GLU A 196 8.56 1.59 -14.93
N GLU A 197 9.39 0.90 -15.73
CA GLU A 197 8.97 -0.09 -16.73
C GLU A 197 8.18 -1.25 -16.13
N LYS A 198 8.34 -1.51 -14.82
CA LYS A 198 7.64 -2.58 -14.10
C LYS A 198 6.27 -2.15 -13.59
N LEU A 199 5.89 -0.89 -13.76
CA LEU A 199 4.61 -0.33 -13.31
C LEU A 199 3.79 0.25 -14.48
N LYS A 200 4.06 -0.19 -15.71
CA LYS A 200 3.36 0.20 -16.94
C LYS A 200 2.50 -0.96 -17.48
N PHE A 201 1.46 -0.63 -18.25
CA PHE A 201 0.55 -1.62 -18.87
C PHE A 201 1.02 -2.09 -20.24
#